data_AF-X1JYA5-F1
#
_entry.id   AF-X1JYA5-F1
#
_cell.length_a   1.000
_cell.length_b   1.000
_cell.length_c   1.000
_cell.angle_alpha   90.00
_cell.angle_beta   90.00
_cell.angle_gamma   90.00
#
_symmetry.space_group_name_H-M   'P 1'
#
loop_
_entity.id
_entity.type
_entity.pdbx_description
1 polymer ?
#
loop_
_entity_poly.entity_id
_entity_poly.type
_entity_poly.pdbx_seq_one_letter_code
_entity_poly.pdbx_strand_id
1 'polypeptide(L)' 'DEFNAHVRQLLKRYKIIKIKMLKSIATKSNIKSIADQISQATDSHVLDVRGKTIIVSKHQIKKKELILT' A
#
# COMPACT_ATOMS: atom_id res chain seq x y z
N ASP A 1 -6.84 11.48 -11.71
CA ASP A 1 -6.89 11.65 -10.25
C ASP A 1 -5.51 11.98 -9.70
N GLU A 2 -5.38 13.13 -9.03
CA GLU A 2 -4.10 13.75 -8.63
C GLU A 2 -3.32 12.89 -7.63
N PHE A 3 -4.02 12.36 -6.63
CA PHE A 3 -3.43 11.48 -5.62
C PHE A 3 -2.77 10.24 -6.25
N ASN A 4 -3.48 9.54 -7.13
CA ASN A 4 -2.96 8.34 -7.78
C ASN A 4 -1.77 8.65 -8.70
N ALA A 5 -1.74 9.81 -9.34
CA ALA A 5 -0.58 10.25 -10.12
C ALA A 5 0.65 10.48 -9.24
N HIS A 6 0.47 11.13 -8.08
CA HIS A 6 1.55 11.33 -7.12
C HIS A 6 2.09 10.01 -6.56
N VAL A 7 1.20 9.09 -6.18
CA VAL A 7 1.58 7.74 -5.71
C VAL A 7 2.39 6.99 -6.78
N ARG A 8 1.97 7.03 -8.05
CA ARG A 8 2.74 6.44 -9.16
C ARG A 8 4.13 7.04 -9.31
N GLN A 9 4.26 8.37 -9.18
CA GLN A 9 5.55 9.04 -9.24
C GLN A 9 6.50 8.58 -8.12
N LEU A 10 5.98 8.50 -6.89
CA LEU A 10 6.74 8.01 -5.74
C LEU A 10 7.16 6.55 -5.91
N LEU A 11 6.24 5.67 -6.36
CA LEU A 11 6.52 4.27 -6.64
C LEU A 11 7.58 4.09 -7.75
N LYS A 12 7.58 4.94 -8.77
CA LYS A 12 8.61 4.91 -9.83
C LYS A 12 10.01 5.16 -9.26
N ARG A 13 10.15 6.11 -8.33
CA ARG A 13 11.41 6.51 -7.71
C ARG A 13 11.88 5.54 -6.61
N TYR A 14 11.00 5.22 -5.67
CA TYR A 14 11.37 4.53 -4.42
C TYR A 14 11.07 3.03 -4.40
N LYS A 15 10.27 2.53 -5.35
CA LYS A 15 9.82 1.13 -5.49
C LYS A 15 8.93 0.61 -4.36
N ILE A 16 9.11 1.09 -3.12
CA ILE A 16 8.28 0.79 -1.97
C ILE A 16 7.99 2.10 -1.25
N ILE A 17 6.73 2.32 -0.89
CA ILE A 17 6.30 3.51 -0.17
C ILE A 17 5.38 3.15 0.98
N LYS A 18 5.26 4.08 1.91
CA LYS A 18 4.36 4.01 3.04
C LYS A 18 3.35 5.15 2.93
N ILE A 19 2.06 4.82 2.90
CA ILE A 19 0.97 5.79 2.83
C ILE A 19 0.29 5.82 4.19
N LYS A 20 0.35 6.97 4.88
CA LYS A 20 -0.30 7.16 6.18
C LYS A 20 -1.65 7.84 5.98
N MET A 21 -2.70 7.21 6.45
CA MET A 21 -4.07 7.70 6.35
C MET A 21 -4.49 8.50 7.58
N LEU A 22 -5.37 9.48 7.37
CA LEU A 22 -5.98 10.27 8.45
C LEU A 22 -6.90 9.41 9.32
N LYS A 23 -7.02 9.77 10.61
CA LYS A 23 -7.85 9.05 11.60
C LYS A 23 -9.34 9.03 11.27
N SER A 24 -9.84 10.10 10.66
CA SER A 24 -11.25 10.24 10.28
C SER A 24 -11.65 9.34 9.11
N ILE A 25 -10.69 8.97 8.25
CA ILE A 25 -10.97 8.22 7.02
C ILE A 25 -10.64 6.74 7.22
N ALA A 26 -9.50 6.41 7.82
CA ALA A 26 -9.07 5.03 7.99
C ALA A 26 -9.60 4.42 9.28
N THR A 27 -10.65 3.61 9.15
CA THR A 27 -11.17 2.71 10.18
C THR A 27 -10.57 1.32 10.00
N LYS A 28 -10.66 0.48 11.05
CA LYS A 28 -10.22 -0.92 10.95
C LYS A 28 -10.99 -1.70 9.88
N SER A 29 -12.26 -1.34 9.63
CA SER A 29 -13.13 -2.05 8.70
C SER A 29 -12.87 -1.67 7.22
N ASN A 30 -12.42 -0.46 6.93
CA ASN A 30 -12.29 0.01 5.54
C ASN A 30 -10.86 0.04 4.99
N ILE A 31 -9.83 0.05 5.85
CA ILE A 31 -8.47 0.32 5.40
C ILE A 31 -7.92 -0.71 4.40
N LYS A 32 -8.33 -1.98 4.51
CA LYS A 32 -7.95 -3.02 3.55
C LYS A 32 -8.54 -2.73 2.17
N SER A 33 -9.83 -2.36 2.12
CA SER A 33 -10.49 -1.98 0.86
C SER A 33 -9.82 -0.75 0.23
N ILE A 34 -9.46 0.25 1.03
CA ILE A 34 -8.73 1.43 0.53
C ILE A 34 -7.36 1.00 -0.02
N ALA A 35 -6.63 0.11 0.66
CA ALA A 35 -5.36 -0.40 0.18
C ALA A 35 -5.49 -1.11 -1.17
N ASP A 36 -6.54 -1.92 -1.34
CA ASP A 36 -6.83 -2.63 -2.59
C ASP A 36 -7.22 -1.67 -3.72
N GLN A 37 -8.01 -0.63 -3.42
CA GLN A 37 -8.35 0.41 -4.41
C GLN A 37 -7.10 1.17 -4.86
N ILE A 38 -6.20 1.52 -3.94
CA ILE A 38 -4.94 2.20 -4.26
C ILE A 38 -4.05 1.30 -5.10
N SER A 39 -3.93 0.02 -4.75
CA SER A 39 -3.06 -0.91 -5.47
C SER A 39 -3.52 -1.11 -6.91
N GLN A 40 -4.83 -1.33 -7.11
CA GLN A 40 -5.45 -1.44 -8.43
C GLN A 40 -5.29 -0.14 -9.23
N ALA A 41 -5.60 1.00 -8.63
CA ALA A 41 -5.53 2.30 -9.32
C ALA A 41 -4.10 2.71 -9.70
N THR A 42 -3.08 2.11 -9.09
CA THR A 42 -1.67 2.49 -9.28
C THR A 42 -0.80 1.38 -9.89
N ASP A 43 -1.41 0.26 -10.28
CA ASP A 43 -0.72 -0.95 -10.77
C ASP A 43 0.44 -1.35 -9.85
N SER A 44 0.10 -1.60 -8.59
CA SER A 44 1.04 -1.88 -7.52
C SER A 44 0.53 -2.96 -6.59
N HIS A 45 1.33 -3.32 -5.58
CA HIS A 45 1.04 -4.43 -4.67
C HIS A 45 1.03 -3.96 -3.22
N VAL A 46 -0.02 -4.32 -2.49
CA VAL A 46 -0.07 -4.10 -1.03
C VAL A 46 0.84 -5.13 -0.38
N LEU A 47 1.85 -4.66 0.34
CA LEU A 47 2.74 -5.51 1.14
C LEU A 47 2.20 -5.74 2.54
N ASP A 48 1.62 -4.70 3.15
CA ASP A 48 1.17 -4.74 4.53
C ASP A 48 0.18 -3.60 4.83
N VAL A 49 -0.65 -3.82 5.83
CA VAL A 49 -1.54 -2.80 6.41
C VAL A 49 -1.36 -2.81 7.92
N ARG A 50 -0.78 -1.73 8.46
CA ARG A 50 -0.49 -1.57 9.90
C ARG A 50 -1.23 -0.37 10.48
N GLY A 51 -2.29 -0.65 11.24
CA GLY A 51 -3.11 0.39 11.85
C GLY A 51 -3.75 1.28 10.78
N LYS A 52 -3.22 2.50 10.60
CA LYS A 52 -3.65 3.48 9.57
C LYS A 52 -2.64 3.68 8.45
N THR A 53 -1.74 2.73 8.30
CA THR A 53 -0.63 2.82 7.37
C THR A 53 -0.73 1.68 6.37
N ILE A 54 -0.60 2.01 5.09
CA ILE A 54 -0.56 1.03 3.99
C ILE A 54 0.87 1.04 3.44
N ILE A 55 1.45 -0.15 3.27
CA ILE A 55 2.75 -0.32 2.63
C ILE A 55 2.49 -0.89 1.25
N VAL A 56 2.99 -0.19 0.22
CA VAL A 56 2.74 -0.51 -1.18
C VAL A 56 4.07 -0.64 -1.92
N SER A 57 4.20 -1.62 -2.80
CA SER A 57 5.35 -1.80 -3.67
C SER A 57 4.98 -1.80 -5.14
N LYS A 58 5.89 -1.28 -5.96
CA LYS A 58 5.79 -1.30 -7.42
C LYS A 58 5.91 -2.72 -7.99
N HIS A 59 6.65 -3.58 -7.32
CA HIS A 59 6.90 -4.95 -7.76
C HIS A 59 6.38 -5.92 -6.70
N GLN A 60 5.88 -7.06 -7.15
CA GLN A 60 5.47 -8.13 -6.27
C GLN A 60 6.68 -8.64 -5.49
N ILE A 61 6.60 -8.57 -4.16
CA ILE A 61 7.64 -9.12 -3.28
C ILE A 61 7.14 -10.46 -2.78
N LYS A 62 7.85 -11.53 -3.12
CA LYS A 62 7.57 -12.85 -2.54
C LYS A 62 7.86 -12.77 -1.04
N LYS A 63 6.83 -12.97 -0.22
CA LYS A 63 7.01 -13.12 1.22
C LYS A 63 7.85 -14.37 1.42
N LYS A 64 9.06 -14.24 1.96
CA LYS A 64 9.82 -15.41 2.40
C LYS A 64 9.01 -16.00 3.54
N GLU A 65 8.46 -17.20 3.37
CA GLU A 65 7.91 -17.96 4.50
C GLU A 65 9.06 -18.12 5.49
N LEU A 66 8.91 -17.47 6.66
CA LEU A 66 9.69 -17.86 7.82
C LEU A 66 9.16 -19.23 8.21
N ILE A 67 9.82 -20.28 7.70
CA ILE A 67 9.68 -21.61 8.26
C ILE A 67 10.24 -21.49 9.67
N LEU A 68 9.37 -21.49 10.67
CA LEU A 68 9.75 -21.70 12.06
C LEU A 68 10.11 -23.18 12.18
N THR A 69 11.35 -23.52 11.83
CA THR A 69 11.99 -24.78 12.23
C THR A 69 12.40 -24.73 13.69
#